data_AF-A0A1Z3U5B6-F1
#
_entry.id   AF-A0A1Z3U5B6-F1
#
_cell.length_a   1.000
_cell.length_b   1.000
_cell.length_c   1.000
_cell.angle_alpha   90.00
_cell.angle_beta   90.00
_cell.angle_gamma   90.00
#
_symmetry.space_group_name_H-M   'P 1'
#
loop_
_entity.id
_entity.type
_entity.pdbx_description
1 polymer ?
#
loop_
_entity_poly.entity_id
_entity_poly.type
_entity_poly.pdbx_seq_one_letter_code
_entity_poly.pdbx_strand_id
1 'polypeptide(L)'
;MALNVVVTATGPLFTLVEAKEHLRVDHNDDDALIEIYSDAAVGRVLQYCNIGLVPDSPGAAAAFKAAALLALGELYQNREPILTDGSPISNLINPYRWLRV
;
A
#
# COMPACT_ATOMS: atom_id res chain seq x y z
N MET A 1 -23.59 -24.78 11.01
CA MET A 1 -22.60 -23.73 11.37
C MET A 1 -22.23 -23.04 10.07
N ALA A 2 -22.80 -21.88 9.78
CA ALA A 2 -22.55 -21.17 8.52
C ALA A 2 -21.27 -20.32 8.70
N LEU A 3 -20.27 -20.57 7.86
CA LEU A 3 -19.10 -19.70 7.75
C LEU A 3 -19.51 -18.50 6.89
N ASN A 4 -19.84 -17.39 7.55
CA ASN A 4 -20.08 -16.13 6.85
C ASN A 4 -18.72 -15.61 6.37
N VAL A 5 -18.41 -15.77 5.09
CA VAL A 5 -17.26 -15.08 4.49
C VAL A 5 -17.71 -13.65 4.18
N VAL A 6 -17.24 -12.71 4.99
CA VAL A 6 -17.38 -11.28 4.69
C VAL A 6 -16.31 -10.96 3.64
N VAL A 7 -16.73 -10.80 2.38
CA VAL A 7 -15.91 -10.13 1.37
C VAL A 7 -16.20 -8.63 1.50
N THR A 8 -15.51 -7.95 2.41
CA THR A 8 -15.53 -6.48 2.50
C THR A 8 -14.76 -5.89 1.31
N ALA A 9 -15.43 -5.80 0.16
CA ALA A 9 -14.99 -5.14 -1.08
C ALA A 9 -13.65 -5.59 -1.69
N THR A 10 -13.69 -6.19 -2.89
CA THR A 10 -12.51 -6.40 -3.73
C THR A 10 -12.36 -5.18 -4.63
N GLY A 11 -11.47 -4.26 -4.25
CA GLY A 11 -11.14 -3.07 -5.02
C GLY A 11 -9.73 -2.57 -4.69
N PRO A 12 -9.14 -1.73 -5.55
CA PRO A 12 -7.82 -1.17 -5.29
C PRO A 12 -7.86 -0.28 -4.05
N LEU A 13 -6.78 -0.27 -3.26
CA LEU A 13 -6.66 0.50 -2.01
C LEU A 13 -6.73 2.02 -2.25
N PHE A 14 -6.33 2.45 -3.45
CA PHE A 14 -6.44 3.80 -3.97
C PHE A 14 -6.51 3.74 -5.50
N THR A 15 -7.03 4.78 -6.12
CA THR A 15 -7.17 4.85 -7.59
C THR A 15 -5.90 5.36 -8.27
N LEU A 16 -5.79 5.17 -9.59
CA LEU A 16 -4.71 5.77 -10.39
C LEU A 16 -4.68 7.30 -10.29
N VAL A 17 -5.84 7.95 -10.22
CA VAL A 17 -5.92 9.41 -10.06
C VAL A 17 -5.31 9.85 -8.74
N GLU A 18 -5.63 9.16 -7.63
CA GLU A 18 -5.06 9.46 -6.31
C GLU A 18 -3.55 9.17 -6.27
N ALA A 19 -3.10 8.11 -6.95
CA ALA A 19 -1.68 7.80 -7.10
C ALA A 19 -0.93 8.92 -7.83
N LYS A 20 -1.48 9.41 -8.94
CA LYS A 20 -0.90 10.51 -9.72
C LYS A 20 -0.91 11.83 -8.96
N GLU A 21 -1.98 12.13 -8.23
CA GLU A 21 -2.04 13.30 -7.35
C GLU A 21 -0.95 13.24 -6.28
N HIS A 22 -0.73 12.08 -5.66
CA HIS A 22 0.36 11.88 -4.69
C HIS A 22 1.75 12.10 -5.32
N LEU A 23 1.96 11.57 -6.53
CA LEU A 23 3.22 11.69 -7.26
C LEU A 23 3.41 13.05 -7.95
N ARG A 24 2.38 13.91 -7.97
CA ARG A 24 2.32 15.17 -8.72
C ARG A 24 2.54 14.98 -10.23
N VAL A 25 1.98 13.92 -10.79
CA VAL A 25 2.03 13.59 -12.23
C VAL A 25 0.73 14.07 -12.89
N ASP A 26 0.85 14.92 -13.90
CA ASP A 26 -0.28 15.55 -14.62
C ASP A 26 -0.50 15.02 -16.05
N HIS A 27 0.38 14.12 -16.53
CA HIS A 27 0.30 13.47 -17.83
C HIS A 27 -0.02 11.97 -17.71
N ASN A 28 -0.25 11.30 -18.84
CA ASN A 28 -0.67 9.88 -18.87
C ASN A 28 0.40 8.89 -19.33
N ASP A 29 1.55 9.38 -19.80
CA ASP A 29 2.62 8.51 -20.35
C ASP A 29 3.14 7.47 -19.35
N ASP A 30 3.05 7.78 -18.04
CA ASP A 30 3.51 6.91 -16.96
C ASP A 30 2.39 6.07 -16.33
N ASP A 31 1.15 6.13 -16.82
CA ASP A 31 -0.01 5.45 -16.21
C ASP A 31 0.26 3.96 -16.00
N ALA A 32 0.76 3.26 -17.02
CA ALA A 32 1.10 1.84 -16.93
C ALA A 32 2.22 1.56 -15.91
N LEU A 33 3.19 2.46 -15.76
CA LEU A 33 4.27 2.31 -14.78
C LEU A 33 3.76 2.55 -13.36
N ILE A 34 2.92 3.57 -13.18
CA ILE A 34 2.32 3.92 -11.89
C ILE A 34 1.39 2.81 -11.41
N GLU A 35 0.63 2.16 -12.30
CA GLU A 35 -0.17 0.99 -11.96
C GLU A 35 0.69 -0.17 -11.43
N ILE A 36 1.78 -0.51 -12.12
CA ILE A 36 2.71 -1.57 -11.69
C ILE A 36 3.29 -1.26 -10.31
N TYR A 37 3.72 -0.02 -10.08
CA TYR A 37 4.27 0.37 -8.78
C TYR A 37 3.21 0.46 -7.69
N SER A 38 1.96 0.77 -8.03
CA SER A 38 0.85 0.78 -7.08
C SER A 38 0.59 -0.64 -6.57
N ASP A 39 0.54 -1.63 -7.46
CA ASP A 39 0.38 -3.04 -7.09
C ASP A 39 1.55 -3.53 -6.22
N ALA A 40 2.79 -3.21 -6.61
CA ALA A 40 3.98 -3.56 -5.85
C ALA A 40 4.00 -2.91 -4.45
N ALA A 41 3.60 -1.64 -4.37
CA ALA A 41 3.53 -0.89 -3.11
C ALA A 41 2.49 -1.48 -2.15
N VAL A 42 1.29 -1.78 -2.64
CA VAL A 42 0.24 -2.45 -1.84
C VAL A 42 0.72 -3.82 -1.37
N GLY A 43 1.31 -4.61 -2.28
CA GLY A 43 1.87 -5.92 -1.96
C GLY A 43 2.94 -5.85 -0.87
N ARG A 44 3.87 -4.89 -0.95
CA ARG A 44 4.93 -4.68 0.05
C ARG A 44 4.36 -4.39 1.44
N VAL A 45 3.35 -3.52 1.54
CA VAL A 45 2.72 -3.13 2.82
C VAL A 45 1.97 -4.32 3.44
N LEU A 46 1.20 -5.06 2.64
CA LEU A 46 0.48 -6.26 3.11
C LEU A 46 1.45 -7.37 3.56
N GLN A 47 2.50 -7.61 2.78
CA GLN A 47 3.54 -8.59 3.09
C GLN A 47 4.28 -8.22 4.38
N TYR A 48 4.58 -6.94 4.62
CA TYR A 48 5.22 -6.49 5.84
C TYR A 48 4.41 -6.85 7.09
N CYS A 49 3.08 -6.70 7.02
CA CYS A 49 2.15 -7.05 8.09
C CYS A 49 1.82 -8.55 8.15
N ASN A 50 2.24 -9.33 7.16
CA ASN A 50 1.92 -10.75 6.97
C ASN A 50 0.40 -11.01 6.91
N ILE A 51 -0.31 -10.17 6.15
CA ILE A 51 -1.76 -10.27 5.92
C ILE A 51 -2.07 -10.24 4.42
N GLY A 52 -3.20 -10.82 4.01
CA GLY A 52 -3.66 -10.80 2.61
C GLY A 52 -4.63 -9.69 2.26
N LEU A 53 -5.24 -9.06 3.27
CA LEU A 53 -6.27 -8.03 3.13
C LEU A 53 -6.11 -7.00 4.24
N VAL A 54 -6.47 -5.75 3.95
CA VAL A 54 -6.47 -4.68 4.95
C VAL A 54 -7.54 -4.96 6.02
N PRO A 55 -7.24 -4.84 7.32
CA PRO A 55 -8.22 -5.08 8.38
C PRO A 55 -9.38 -4.07 8.33
N ASP A 56 -10.59 -4.51 8.67
CA ASP A 56 -11.78 -3.66 8.80
C ASP A 56 -11.86 -2.98 10.18
N SER A 57 -10.72 -2.50 10.68
CA SER A 57 -10.65 -1.78 11.96
C SER A 57 -10.53 -0.26 11.74
N PRO A 58 -11.03 0.57 12.67
CA PRO A 58 -10.97 2.02 12.54
C PRO A 58 -9.53 2.50 12.30
N GLY A 59 -9.32 3.23 11.20
CA GLY A 59 -8.00 3.79 10.84
C GLY A 59 -7.07 2.85 10.08
N ALA A 60 -7.38 1.55 9.94
CA ALA A 60 -6.55 0.61 9.19
C ALA A 60 -6.47 0.98 7.70
N ALA A 61 -7.62 1.20 7.04
CA ALA A 61 -7.65 1.61 5.64
C ALA A 61 -6.82 2.86 5.37
N ALA A 62 -6.90 3.88 6.24
CA ALA A 62 -6.12 5.10 6.12
C ALA A 62 -4.61 4.86 6.30
N ALA A 63 -4.22 4.05 7.30
CA ALA A 63 -2.82 3.73 7.56
C ALA A 63 -2.19 2.93 6.40
N PHE A 64 -2.88 1.91 5.91
CA PHE A 64 -2.42 1.10 4.77
C PHE A 64 -2.37 1.92 3.49
N LYS A 65 -3.36 2.77 3.22
CA LYS A 65 -3.36 3.67 2.06
C LYS A 65 -2.19 4.64 2.09
N ALA A 66 -1.96 5.31 3.22
CA ALA A 66 -0.83 6.22 3.38
C ALA A 66 0.52 5.50 3.23
N ALA A 67 0.67 4.34 3.86
CA ALA A 67 1.87 3.52 3.77
C ALA A 67 2.16 3.07 2.32
N ALA A 68 1.13 2.67 1.58
CA ALA A 68 1.28 2.24 0.20
C ALA A 68 1.58 3.42 -0.74
N LEU A 69 0.99 4.60 -0.52
CA LEU A 69 1.34 5.80 -1.29
C LEU A 69 2.80 6.23 -1.05
N LEU A 70 3.28 6.18 0.19
CA LEU A 70 4.70 6.44 0.50
C LEU A 70 5.63 5.41 -0.17
N ALA A 71 5.26 4.13 -0.17
CA ALA A 71 6.01 3.08 -0.87
C ALA A 71 6.00 3.30 -2.40
N LEU A 72 4.88 3.74 -2.97
CA LEU A 72 4.75 4.10 -4.37
C LEU A 72 5.68 5.27 -4.72
N GLY A 73 5.70 6.32 -3.89
CA GLY A 73 6.62 7.45 -4.05
C GLY A 73 8.10 7.02 -4.06
N GLU A 74 8.47 6.09 -3.17
CA GLU A 74 9.82 5.52 -3.13
C GLU A 74 10.17 4.78 -4.43
N LEU A 75 9.29 3.92 -4.93
CA LEU A 75 9.51 3.15 -6.16
C LEU A 75 9.55 4.03 -7.41
N TYR A 76 8.71 5.07 -7.45
CA TYR A 76 8.61 5.96 -8.60
C TYR A 76 9.80 6.90 -8.70
N GLN A 77 10.26 7.46 -7.57
CA GLN A 77 11.40 8.39 -7.54
C GLN A 77 12.74 7.66 -7.68
N ASN A 78 12.86 6.43 -7.20
CA ASN A 78 14.13 5.72 -7.13
C ASN A 78 14.09 4.46 -7.98
N ARG A 79 14.82 4.48 -9.11
CA ARG A 79 14.97 3.33 -10.01
C ARG A 79 16.12 2.40 -9.62
N GLU A 80 16.73 2.65 -8.46
CA GLU A 80 17.81 1.87 -7.88
C GLU A 80 17.49 1.61 -6.41
N PRO A 81 17.96 0.49 -5.82
CA PRO A 81 17.69 0.18 -4.43
C PRO A 81 18.32 1.22 -3.51
N ILE A 82 17.50 1.86 -2.68
CA ILE A 82 17.97 2.74 -1.62
C ILE A 82 17.87 2.01 -0.28
N LEU A 83 19.01 1.81 0.36
CA LEU A 83 19.06 1.31 1.72
C LEU A 83 18.81 2.49 2.67
N THR A 84 17.60 2.55 3.22
CA THR A 84 17.23 3.56 4.23
C THR A 84 17.10 2.89 5.58
N ASP A 85 17.75 3.46 6.60
CA ASP A 85 17.63 3.01 7.98
C ASP A 85 16.29 3.45 8.57
N GLY A 86 15.34 2.51 8.63
CA GLY A 86 14.01 2.75 9.18
C GLY A 86 13.06 3.43 8.19
N SER A 87 12.05 2.70 7.73
CA SER A 87 11.03 3.26 6.86
C SER A 87 9.89 3.89 7.69
N PRO A 88 9.49 5.15 7.43
CA PRO A 88 8.29 5.73 8.07
C PRO A 88 7.01 4.93 7.74
N ILE A 89 7.04 4.15 6.65
CA ILE A 89 5.99 3.20 6.26
C ILE A 89 5.72 2.21 7.39
N SER A 90 6.77 1.65 8.00
CA SER A 90 6.66 0.66 9.07
C SER A 90 5.93 1.22 10.29
N ASN A 91 6.19 2.48 10.66
CA ASN A 91 5.56 3.10 11.83
C ASN A 91 4.04 3.24 11.70
N LEU A 92 3.54 3.41 10.48
CA LEU A 92 2.09 3.51 10.22
C LEU A 92 1.38 2.18 10.38
N ILE A 93 2.04 1.08 10.03
CA ILE A 93 1.40 -0.25 9.90
C ILE A 93 1.84 -1.27 10.95
N ASN A 94 2.85 -0.94 11.76
CA ASN A 94 3.31 -1.75 12.89
C ASN A 94 2.19 -2.26 13.81
N PRO A 95 1.16 -1.46 14.17
CA PRO A 95 0.07 -1.93 15.02
C PRO A 95 -0.76 -3.07 14.40
N TYR A 96 -0.76 -3.21 13.08
CA TYR A 96 -1.53 -4.21 12.34
C TYR A 96 -0.68 -5.44 11.97
N ARG A 97 0.59 -5.47 12.37
CA ARG A 97 1.50 -6.55 12.04
C ARG A 97 1.22 -7.79 12.89
N TRP A 98 0.92 -8.91 12.24
CA TRP A 98 0.83 -10.19 12.91
C TRP A 98 2.22 -10.77 13.13
N LEU A 99 2.75 -10.52 14.34
CA LEU A 99 3.92 -11.21 14.84
C LEU A 99 3.53 -12.67 15.10
N ARG A 100 3.90 -13.58 14.19
CA ARG A 100 3.93 -15.00 14.51
C ARG A 100 5.13 -15.19 15.45
N VAL A 101 4.84 -15.40 16.74
CA VAL A 101 5.81 -15.93 17.72
C VAL A 101 6.12 -17.38 17.38
#